data_AF-A0A179DHF3-F1
#
_entry.id   AF-A0A179DHF3-F1
#
_cell.length_a   1.000
_cell.length_b   1.000
_cell.length_c   1.000
_cell.angle_alpha   90.00
_cell.angle_beta   90.00
_cell.angle_gamma   90.00
#
_symmetry.space_group_name_H-M   'P 1'
#
loop_
_entity.id
_entity.type
_entity.pdbx_description
1 polymer ?
#
loop_
_entity_poly.entity_id
_entity_poly.type
_entity_poly.pdbx_seq_one_letter_code
_entity_poly.pdbx_strand_id
1 'polypeptide(L)'
;MKNIISLLTITIFLFSCNSDSKTGNKHDSIVIKDTSQQHIDKEEIVDNSENDKKSVIDELQGKWVRVDYPFSIYEFKNSQVKLTEEGLVGPLKFKDFNIQNSCVSSESGSSRFSKSDMYLYISPEKSCYHLSISNDTLTLGGTDAEYSLKFKKKDK
;
A
#
# COMPACT_ATOMS: atom_id res chain seq x y z
N MET A 1 -17.99 -41.27 -41.77
CA MET A 1 -16.51 -41.20 -41.70
C MET A 1 -16.02 -39.98 -42.48
N LYS A 2 -15.54 -38.95 -41.79
CA LYS A 2 -14.34 -38.16 -42.14
C LYS A 2 -14.25 -36.97 -41.17
N ASN A 3 -13.24 -37.06 -40.31
CA ASN A 3 -12.78 -36.03 -39.40
C ASN A 3 -12.13 -34.91 -40.23
N ILE A 4 -12.38 -33.65 -39.86
CA ILE A 4 -11.51 -32.54 -40.25
C ILE A 4 -11.19 -31.77 -38.98
N ILE A 5 -10.06 -32.15 -38.38
CA ILE A 5 -9.34 -31.40 -37.36
C ILE A 5 -8.69 -30.23 -38.11
N SER A 6 -9.18 -29.01 -37.88
CA SER A 6 -8.50 -27.79 -38.34
C SER A 6 -7.78 -27.17 -37.14
N LEU A 7 -6.48 -27.47 -37.07
CA LEU A 7 -5.52 -26.88 -36.15
C LEU A 7 -5.20 -25.47 -36.66
N LEU A 8 -5.68 -24.43 -35.99
CA LEU A 8 -5.32 -23.04 -36.28
C LEU A 8 -4.40 -22.55 -35.17
N THR A 9 -3.11 -22.60 -35.48
CA THR A 9 -1.97 -22.11 -34.72
C THR A 9 -2.01 -20.59 -34.60
N ILE A 10 -2.04 -20.06 -33.37
CA ILE A 10 -1.84 -18.63 -33.11
C ILE A 10 -0.38 -18.40 -32.68
N THR A 11 0.30 -17.60 -33.48
CA THR A 11 1.70 -17.16 -33.43
C THR A 11 2.04 -16.38 -32.16
N ILE A 12 3.15 -16.76 -31.53
CA ILE A 12 3.81 -16.03 -30.43
C ILE A 12 4.60 -14.85 -31.04
N PHE A 13 4.28 -13.62 -30.65
CA PHE A 13 5.09 -12.44 -30.96
C PHE A 13 6.29 -12.37 -29.99
N LEU A 14 7.50 -12.60 -30.51
CA LEU A 14 8.75 -12.32 -29.82
C LEU A 14 9.19 -10.89 -30.15
N PHE A 15 9.01 -9.95 -29.24
CA PHE A 15 9.67 -8.64 -29.32
C PHE A 15 11.08 -8.77 -28.73
N SER A 16 12.09 -8.78 -29.61
CA SER A 16 13.50 -8.62 -29.23
C SER A 16 13.88 -7.15 -29.45
N CYS A 17 14.13 -6.43 -28.35
CA CYS A 17 14.76 -5.11 -28.39
C CYS A 17 16.28 -5.30 -28.45
N ASN A 18 16.88 -5.01 -29.60
CA ASN A 18 18.33 -4.86 -29.77
C ASN A 18 18.67 -3.36 -29.79
N SER A 19 19.38 -2.86 -28.79
CA SER A 19 19.99 -1.53 -28.84
C SER A 19 21.50 -1.68 -28.79
N ASP A 20 22.08 -1.89 -29.97
CA ASP A 20 23.49 -1.67 -30.24
C ASP A 20 23.74 -0.17 -30.42
N SER A 21 24.50 0.43 -29.50
CA SER A 21 25.30 1.61 -29.79
C SER A 21 26.75 1.34 -29.43
N LYS A 22 27.57 1.09 -30.46
CA LYS A 22 29.04 1.17 -30.48
C LYS A 22 29.44 2.61 -30.09
N THR A 23 30.56 2.95 -29.45
CA THR A 23 31.97 2.76 -29.83
C THR A 23 32.80 3.40 -28.69
N GLY A 24 33.87 2.80 -28.15
CA GLY A 24 35.25 3.09 -28.57
C GLY A 24 36.08 3.84 -27.50
N ASN A 25 37.06 3.16 -26.90
CA ASN A 25 38.01 3.65 -25.88
C ASN A 25 39.05 4.66 -26.41
N LYS A 26 39.47 5.64 -25.59
CA LYS A 26 40.83 5.80 -24.99
C LYS A 26 41.19 7.25 -24.62
N HIS A 27 41.53 7.42 -23.34
CA HIS A 27 42.67 8.15 -22.75
C HIS A 27 43.04 9.57 -23.25
N ASP A 28 42.91 10.56 -22.36
CA ASP A 28 44.05 11.41 -21.98
C ASP A 28 43.85 12.10 -20.62
N SER A 29 44.97 12.41 -19.98
CA SER A 29 45.14 12.60 -18.53
C SER A 29 45.24 14.08 -18.11
N ILE A 30 45.13 14.29 -16.78
CA ILE A 30 45.74 15.35 -15.94
C ILE A 30 44.87 16.56 -15.50
N VAL A 31 44.46 16.48 -14.21
CA VAL A 31 44.55 17.43 -13.07
C VAL A 31 44.12 18.90 -13.26
N ILE A 32 43.19 19.38 -12.41
CA ILE A 32 43.38 20.52 -11.47
C ILE A 32 42.18 20.66 -10.48
N LYS A 33 42.55 20.57 -9.19
CA LYS A 33 42.06 21.22 -7.94
C LYS A 33 40.64 20.99 -7.38
N ASP A 34 40.68 20.46 -6.15
CA ASP A 34 39.75 20.64 -5.03
C ASP A 34 39.03 22.00 -4.99
N THR A 35 37.72 21.99 -4.75
CA THR A 35 37.10 22.69 -3.61
C THR A 35 35.74 22.06 -3.29
N SER A 36 35.64 21.63 -2.05
CA SER A 36 34.48 21.14 -1.29
C SER A 36 33.16 21.88 -1.59
N GLN A 37 32.08 21.13 -1.81
CA GLN A 37 30.86 21.14 -0.98
C GLN A 37 29.89 20.07 -1.53
N GLN A 38 30.11 18.80 -1.16
CA GLN A 38 29.04 17.81 -1.27
C GLN A 38 28.00 18.18 -0.21
N HIS A 39 26.92 18.82 -0.66
CA HIS A 39 25.67 18.86 0.09
C HIS A 39 25.17 17.42 0.15
N ILE A 40 25.58 16.72 1.22
CA ILE A 40 24.90 15.50 1.63
C ILE A 40 23.53 15.99 2.08
N ASP A 41 22.56 15.88 1.19
CA ASP A 41 21.15 15.95 1.57
C ASP A 41 20.94 14.83 2.57
N LYS A 42 21.06 15.21 3.83
CA LYS A 42 20.64 14.46 4.99
C LYS A 42 19.16 14.22 4.76
N GLU A 43 18.83 13.05 4.24
CA GLU A 43 17.47 12.53 4.15
C GLU A 43 16.86 12.70 5.53
N GLU A 44 16.05 13.75 5.65
CA GLU A 44 15.40 14.12 6.87
C GLU A 44 14.46 12.98 7.17
N ILE A 45 14.75 12.29 8.26
CA ILE A 45 13.88 11.30 8.85
C ILE A 45 12.60 12.05 9.23
N VAL A 46 11.62 12.06 8.33
CA VAL A 46 10.27 12.56 8.63
C VAL A 46 9.62 11.51 9.52
N ASP A 47 9.69 11.77 10.82
CA ASP A 47 8.83 11.10 11.80
C ASP A 47 7.39 11.55 11.50
N ASN A 48 6.52 10.64 11.06
CA ASN A 48 5.10 10.93 10.86
C ASN A 48 4.55 11.46 12.19
N SER A 49 4.33 12.77 12.22
CA SER A 49 4.06 13.54 13.41
C SER A 49 2.67 13.21 13.95
N GLU A 50 2.41 13.54 15.21
CA GLU A 50 1.07 13.40 15.80
C GLU A 50 -0.01 14.13 14.98
N ASN A 51 0.37 15.23 14.30
CA ASN A 51 -0.50 15.97 13.39
C ASN A 51 -0.89 15.14 12.16
N ASP A 52 0.02 14.34 11.61
CA ASP A 52 -0.25 13.50 10.43
C ASP A 52 -1.25 12.39 10.77
N LYS A 53 -1.11 11.78 11.96
CA LYS A 53 -2.07 10.78 12.47
C LYS A 53 -3.46 11.37 12.66
N LYS A 54 -3.54 12.59 13.20
CA LYS A 54 -4.83 13.29 13.37
C LYS A 54 -5.48 13.60 12.03
N SER A 55 -4.72 14.09 11.05
CA SER A 55 -5.23 14.34 9.69
C SER A 55 -5.83 13.08 9.07
N VAL A 56 -5.16 11.94 9.21
CA VAL A 56 -5.67 10.67 8.69
C VAL A 56 -6.93 10.20 9.43
N ILE A 57 -7.00 10.38 10.75
CA ILE A 57 -8.23 10.07 11.50
C ILE A 57 -9.40 10.94 11.01
N ASP A 58 -9.16 12.22 10.75
CA ASP A 58 -10.18 13.15 10.23
C ASP A 58 -10.63 12.74 8.82
N GLU A 59 -9.70 12.32 7.95
CA GLU A 59 -10.02 11.81 6.61
C GLU A 59 -10.82 10.51 6.62
N LEU A 60 -10.54 9.61 7.57
CA LEU A 60 -11.25 8.33 7.72
C LEU A 60 -12.72 8.47 8.09
N GLN A 61 -13.15 9.59 8.65
CA GLN A 61 -14.51 9.73 9.17
C GLN A 61 -15.58 9.44 8.10
N GLY A 62 -16.59 8.66 8.49
CA GLY A 62 -17.72 8.29 7.64
C GLY A 62 -17.78 6.80 7.29
N LYS A 63 -18.52 6.49 6.22
CA LYS A 63 -18.73 5.11 5.75
C LYS A 63 -17.91 4.83 4.51
N TRP A 64 -17.28 3.66 4.47
CA TRP A 64 -16.44 3.18 3.39
C TRP A 64 -16.97 1.83 2.94
N VAL A 65 -17.40 1.76 1.68
CA VAL A 65 -17.99 0.56 1.09
C VAL A 65 -16.94 -0.14 0.25
N ARG A 66 -16.74 -1.43 0.48
CA ARG A 66 -15.77 -2.23 -0.27
C ARG A 66 -16.16 -2.28 -1.75
N VAL A 67 -15.19 -2.07 -2.63
CA VAL A 67 -15.40 -1.91 -4.08
C VAL A 67 -15.83 -3.22 -4.74
N ASP A 68 -15.18 -4.31 -4.41
CA ASP A 68 -15.39 -5.65 -4.97
C ASP A 68 -16.45 -6.47 -4.22
N TYR A 69 -16.89 -6.01 -3.04
CA TYR A 69 -17.88 -6.70 -2.22
C TYR A 69 -18.71 -5.71 -1.39
N PRO A 70 -19.76 -5.08 -1.96
CA PRO A 70 -20.43 -3.90 -1.40
C PRO A 70 -21.25 -4.16 -0.12
N PHE A 71 -21.29 -5.41 0.34
CA PHE A 71 -21.86 -5.78 1.64
C PHE A 71 -20.85 -5.63 2.79
N SER A 72 -19.56 -5.47 2.50
CA SER A 72 -18.52 -5.14 3.49
C SER A 72 -18.34 -3.63 3.59
N ILE A 73 -18.63 -3.09 4.77
CA ILE A 73 -18.68 -1.65 5.05
C ILE A 73 -17.94 -1.38 6.36
N TYR A 74 -16.95 -0.49 6.28
CA TYR A 74 -16.37 0.13 7.46
C TYR A 74 -17.07 1.45 7.77
N GLU A 75 -17.44 1.66 9.03
CA GLU A 75 -17.93 2.93 9.54
C GLU A 75 -16.96 3.44 10.60
N PHE A 76 -16.31 4.57 10.33
CA PHE A 76 -15.43 5.25 11.27
C PHE A 76 -16.15 6.46 11.89
N LYS A 77 -16.08 6.54 13.22
CA LYS A 77 -16.62 7.65 14.00
C LYS A 77 -15.68 7.94 15.16
N ASN A 78 -15.12 9.15 15.18
CA ASN A 78 -14.04 9.53 16.09
C ASN A 78 -12.89 8.51 15.95
N SER A 79 -12.38 7.96 17.07
CA SER A 79 -11.38 6.89 17.10
C SER A 79 -11.99 5.50 17.19
N GLN A 80 -13.21 5.32 16.69
CA GLN A 80 -13.89 4.02 16.67
C GLN A 80 -14.26 3.59 15.25
N VAL A 81 -14.22 2.27 15.04
CA VAL A 81 -14.51 1.63 13.76
C VAL A 81 -15.51 0.49 13.97
N LYS A 82 -16.44 0.34 13.04
CA LYS A 82 -17.37 -0.79 12.98
C LYS A 82 -17.30 -1.40 11.59
N LEU A 83 -17.03 -2.71 11.53
CA LEU A 83 -17.15 -3.50 10.31
C LEU A 83 -18.55 -4.11 10.26
N THR A 84 -19.22 -4.00 9.12
CA THR A 84 -20.45 -4.72 8.78
C THR A 84 -20.19 -5.50 7.51
N GLU A 85 -20.34 -6.81 7.54
CA GLU A 85 -20.22 -7.70 6.37
C GLU A 85 -21.11 -8.93 6.56
N GLU A 86 -21.45 -9.62 5.47
CA GLU A 86 -22.26 -10.84 5.55
C GLU A 86 -21.48 -11.95 6.26
N GLY A 87 -22.20 -12.79 7.01
CA GLY A 87 -21.60 -13.92 7.71
C GLY A 87 -20.87 -13.58 9.02
N LEU A 88 -20.78 -12.31 9.42
CA LEU A 88 -20.30 -11.97 10.77
C LEU A 88 -21.24 -12.52 11.83
N VAL A 89 -20.67 -13.31 12.74
CA VAL A 89 -21.37 -13.85 13.89
C VAL A 89 -21.19 -12.91 15.07
N GLY A 90 -22.31 -12.47 15.65
CA GLY A 90 -22.34 -11.63 16.85
C GLY A 90 -22.79 -10.19 16.60
N PRO A 91 -22.87 -9.37 17.66
CA PRO A 91 -23.39 -8.02 17.55
C PRO A 91 -22.39 -7.09 16.85
N LEU A 92 -22.88 -6.36 15.85
CA LEU A 92 -22.15 -5.26 15.21
C LEU A 92 -21.91 -4.15 16.22
N LYS A 93 -20.65 -3.95 16.62
CA LYS A 93 -20.25 -2.95 17.62
C LYS A 93 -19.08 -2.13 17.09
N PHE A 94 -19.04 -0.86 17.52
CA PHE A 94 -17.87 -0.03 17.37
C PHE A 94 -16.76 -0.57 18.29
N LYS A 95 -15.55 -0.57 17.74
CA LYS A 95 -14.29 -0.99 18.37
C LYS A 95 -13.32 0.17 18.29
N ASP A 96 -12.40 0.27 19.23
CA ASP A 96 -11.40 1.33 19.22
C ASP A 96 -10.34 1.02 18.15
N PHE A 97 -9.90 2.05 17.43
CA PHE A 97 -8.77 1.96 16.52
C PHE A 97 -7.75 3.06 16.80
N ASN A 98 -6.53 2.83 16.33
CA ASN A 98 -5.47 3.83 16.33
C ASN A 98 -4.59 3.70 15.07
N ILE A 99 -3.98 4.83 14.70
CA ILE A 99 -3.00 4.89 13.61
C ILE A 99 -1.60 4.69 14.18
N GLN A 100 -0.88 3.72 13.64
CA GLN A 100 0.46 3.35 14.08
C GLN A 100 1.43 3.41 12.90
N ASN A 101 2.73 3.53 13.18
CA ASN A 101 3.77 3.53 12.15
C ASN A 101 4.40 2.12 12.00
N SER A 102 3.80 1.13 12.67
CA SER A 102 4.27 -0.26 12.66
C SER A 102 3.16 -1.22 13.11
N CYS A 103 3.16 -2.42 12.55
CA CYS A 103 2.44 -3.57 13.10
C CYS A 103 3.45 -4.62 13.59
N VAL A 104 3.20 -5.21 14.76
CA VAL A 104 3.98 -6.38 15.21
C VAL A 104 3.39 -7.61 14.52
N SER A 105 4.05 -8.12 13.48
CA SER A 105 3.73 -9.44 12.90
C SER A 105 4.09 -10.52 13.92
N SER A 106 3.17 -11.46 14.17
CA SER A 106 3.33 -12.49 15.19
C SER A 106 4.29 -13.63 14.82
N GLU A 107 4.78 -13.72 13.57
CA GLU A 107 5.45 -14.95 13.10
C GLU A 107 6.89 -14.81 12.60
N SER A 108 7.40 -13.59 12.41
CA SER A 108 8.83 -13.40 12.14
C SER A 108 9.24 -12.01 12.61
N GLY A 109 10.24 -11.94 13.49
CA GLY A 109 10.71 -10.72 14.15
C GLY A 109 11.30 -9.63 13.23
N SER A 110 10.97 -9.64 11.94
CA SER A 110 11.22 -8.55 11.01
C SER A 110 9.96 -7.71 10.85
N SER A 111 9.71 -6.82 11.80
CA SER A 111 8.83 -5.68 11.58
C SER A 111 9.39 -4.84 10.43
N ARG A 112 8.69 -4.82 9.29
CA ARG A 112 8.99 -3.89 8.21
C ARG A 112 8.59 -2.50 8.69
N PHE A 113 9.57 -1.73 9.14
CA PHE A 113 9.40 -0.33 9.50
C PHE A 113 9.76 0.51 8.28
N SER A 114 8.77 1.07 7.60
CA SER A 114 8.99 2.27 6.81
C SER A 114 8.32 3.44 7.53
N LYS A 115 9.03 4.56 7.63
CA LYS A 115 8.53 5.75 8.36
C LYS A 115 7.36 6.41 7.64
N SER A 116 7.25 6.19 6.33
CA SER A 116 6.11 6.61 5.52
C SER A 116 4.86 5.78 5.75
N ASP A 117 5.01 4.56 6.28
CA ASP A 117 3.91 3.61 6.32
C ASP A 117 3.01 3.92 7.51
N MET A 118 1.71 3.87 7.23
CA MET A 118 0.68 4.04 8.22
C MET A 118 -0.09 2.74 8.34
N TYR A 119 -0.46 2.41 9.56
CA TYR A 119 -1.17 1.18 9.87
C TYR A 119 -2.41 1.49 10.70
N LEU A 120 -3.53 0.86 10.32
CA LEU A 120 -4.75 0.85 11.10
C LEU A 120 -4.71 -0.35 12.05
N TYR A 121 -4.64 -0.10 13.35
CA TYR A 121 -4.76 -1.14 14.37
C TYR A 121 -6.12 -1.08 15.06
N ILE A 122 -6.77 -2.23 15.21
CA ILE A 122 -8.11 -2.36 15.81
C ILE A 122 -8.03 -3.19 17.08
N SER A 123 -8.44 -2.60 18.21
CA SER A 123 -8.51 -3.24 19.52
C SER A 123 -9.95 -3.66 19.84
N PRO A 124 -10.19 -4.83 20.48
CA PRO A 124 -9.24 -5.76 21.09
C PRO A 124 -8.78 -6.90 20.18
N GLU A 125 -9.23 -6.95 18.93
CA GLU A 125 -8.97 -8.08 18.01
C GLU A 125 -7.51 -8.19 17.56
N LYS A 126 -6.71 -7.14 17.83
CA LYS A 126 -5.29 -7.04 17.44
C LYS A 126 -5.10 -7.14 15.92
N SER A 127 -6.13 -6.78 15.16
CA SER A 127 -6.04 -6.69 13.70
C SER A 127 -5.22 -5.46 13.34
N CYS A 128 -4.31 -5.62 12.38
CA CYS A 128 -3.41 -4.56 11.95
C CYS A 128 -3.29 -4.59 10.42
N TYR A 129 -3.58 -3.46 9.78
CA TYR A 129 -3.64 -3.35 8.33
C TYR A 129 -2.74 -2.22 7.86
N HIS A 130 -2.01 -2.43 6.77
CA HIS A 130 -1.38 -1.32 6.05
C HIS A 130 -2.49 -0.40 5.53
N LEU A 131 -2.36 0.90 5.80
CA LEU A 131 -3.38 1.92 5.54
C LEU A 131 -2.88 2.90 4.50
N SER A 132 -3.70 3.15 3.48
CA SER A 132 -3.50 4.26 2.55
C SER A 132 -4.86 4.87 2.18
N ILE A 133 -4.90 6.20 2.15
CA ILE A 133 -6.06 6.97 1.71
C ILE A 133 -5.61 7.85 0.55
N SER A 134 -6.35 7.81 -0.55
CA SER A 134 -6.11 8.68 -1.70
C SER A 134 -7.44 9.07 -2.33
N ASN A 135 -7.71 10.38 -2.33
CA ASN A 135 -9.01 10.94 -2.69
C ASN A 135 -10.10 10.26 -1.84
N ASP A 136 -11.12 9.68 -2.48
CA ASP A 136 -12.19 8.93 -1.82
C ASP A 136 -11.97 7.41 -1.80
N THR A 137 -10.70 6.98 -1.82
CA THR A 137 -10.34 5.55 -1.82
C THR A 137 -9.53 5.21 -0.60
N LEU A 138 -10.08 4.33 0.24
CA LEU A 138 -9.38 3.71 1.36
C LEU A 138 -8.84 2.36 0.91
N THR A 139 -7.57 2.10 1.15
CA THR A 139 -6.93 0.80 0.92
C THR A 139 -6.44 0.23 2.24
N LEU A 140 -6.88 -0.99 2.56
CA LEU A 140 -6.42 -1.77 3.71
C LEU A 140 -5.70 -3.03 3.21
N GLY A 141 -4.41 -3.16 3.51
CA GLY A 141 -3.59 -4.29 3.08
C GLY A 141 -3.13 -5.18 4.22
N GLY A 142 -2.85 -6.44 3.92
CA GLY A 142 -2.09 -7.32 4.81
C GLY A 142 -0.70 -6.74 5.07
N THR A 143 -0.12 -7.00 6.24
CA THR A 143 1.21 -6.48 6.62
C THR A 143 2.36 -7.04 5.77
N ASP A 144 2.13 -8.16 5.10
CA ASP A 144 3.03 -8.82 4.14
C ASP A 144 2.80 -8.38 2.69
N ALA A 145 1.78 -7.55 2.44
CA ALA A 145 1.29 -7.14 1.13
C ALA A 145 0.73 -8.29 0.25
N GLU A 146 0.33 -9.42 0.84
CA GLU A 146 -0.27 -10.54 0.08
C GLU A 146 -1.65 -10.18 -0.49
N TYR A 147 -2.38 -9.31 0.19
CA TYR A 147 -3.69 -8.83 -0.25
C TYR A 147 -3.89 -7.34 0.02
N SER A 148 -4.79 -6.73 -0.77
CA SER A 148 -5.29 -5.38 -0.52
C SER A 148 -6.79 -5.31 -0.76
N LEU A 149 -7.49 -4.67 0.17
CA LEU A 149 -8.91 -4.40 0.13
C LEU A 149 -9.12 -2.93 -0.20
N LYS A 150 -9.96 -2.63 -1.18
CA LYS A 150 -10.25 -1.26 -1.59
C LYS A 150 -11.68 -0.90 -1.23
N PHE A 151 -11.85 0.30 -0.67
CA PHE A 151 -13.12 0.84 -0.28
C PHE A 151 -13.30 2.23 -0.88
N LYS A 152 -14.54 2.60 -1.19
CA LYS A 152 -14.93 3.95 -1.60
C LYS A 152 -15.69 4.63 -0.49
N LYS A 153 -15.38 5.90 -0.27
CA LYS A 153 -16.16 6.73 0.65
C LYS A 153 -17.59 6.81 0.13
N LYS A 154 -18.55 6.53 0.99
CA LYS A 154 -19.96 6.71 0.68
C LYS A 154 -20.30 8.17 0.99
N ASP A 155 -20.67 8.91 -0.03
CA ASP A 155 -21.07 10.32 0.10
C ASP A 155 -22.13 10.49 1.20
N LYS A 156 -22.03 11.61 1.92
CA LYS A 156 -22.94 11.98 3.02
C LYS A 156 -24.37 12.21 2.54
#